data_AF-A0A7S4DUB7-F1
#
_entry.id   AF-A0A7S4DUB7-F1
#
_cell.length_a   1.000
_cell.length_b   1.000
_cell.length_c   1.000
_cell.angle_alpha   90.00
_cell.angle_beta   90.00
_cell.angle_gamma   90.00
#
_symmetry.space_group_name_H-M   'P 1'
#
loop_
_entity.id
_entity.type
_entity.pdbx_description
1 polymer ?
#
loop_
_entity_poly.entity_id
_entity_poly.type
_entity_poly.pdbx_seq_one_letter_code
_entity_poly.pdbx_strand_id
1 'polypeptide(L)'
;MPKAVIVGSGIVGRAWAVIFARGGYAVKLYDIAKEARDKAVVACQEMVGMLEEKGLLFGQNPKTVSALIEAEPSLVAALKDADYVQECVPEVLALKKKVFAAVDKAISETKNDRVIVGSSTSNMAISLFANECTHKPRCLVCHPVNPPFAIPIVEMIPASFTDPKVNEYHNDEFT
;
A
#
# COMPACT_ATOMS: atom_id res chain seq x y z
N MET A 1 2.58 16.50 -2.82
CA MET A 1 2.67 15.16 -3.44
C MET A 1 2.11 14.17 -2.46
N PRO A 2 1.14 13.34 -2.86
CA PRO A 2 0.54 12.37 -1.96
C PRO A 2 1.55 11.27 -1.59
N LYS A 3 1.38 10.67 -0.42
CA LYS A 3 2.33 9.68 0.12
C LYS A 3 1.65 8.34 0.39
N ALA A 4 2.23 7.26 -0.15
CA ALA A 4 1.77 5.90 0.10
C ALA A 4 2.84 5.12 0.88
N VAL A 5 2.40 4.34 1.86
CA VAL A 5 3.26 3.42 2.62
C VAL A 5 2.88 2.00 2.26
N ILE A 6 3.85 1.22 1.80
CA ILE A 6 3.65 -0.19 1.49
C ILE A 6 4.24 -1.01 2.63
N VAL A 7 3.41 -1.82 3.29
CA VAL A 7 3.79 -2.67 4.42
C VAL A 7 3.93 -4.11 3.94
N GLY A 8 5.17 -4.58 3.83
CA GLY A 8 5.54 -5.85 3.23
C GLY A 8 6.13 -5.65 1.83
N SER A 9 7.39 -6.03 1.64
CA SER A 9 8.16 -5.73 0.42
C SER A 9 8.34 -6.93 -0.51
N GLY A 10 7.41 -7.89 -0.44
CA GLY A 10 7.35 -9.07 -1.31
C GLY A 10 6.95 -8.74 -2.76
N ILE A 11 6.53 -9.76 -3.54
CA ILE A 11 6.12 -9.56 -4.94
C ILE A 11 4.95 -8.56 -5.05
N VAL A 12 3.89 -8.76 -4.25
CA VAL A 12 2.68 -7.92 -4.27
C VAL A 12 3.00 -6.49 -3.80
N GLY A 13 3.77 -6.35 -2.72
CA GLY A 13 4.16 -5.03 -2.22
C GLY A 13 4.98 -4.22 -3.23
N ARG A 14 5.94 -4.85 -3.92
CA ARG A 14 6.70 -4.18 -4.98
C ARG A 14 5.82 -3.76 -6.16
N ALA A 15 4.83 -4.58 -6.54
CA ALA A 15 3.88 -4.20 -7.57
C ALA A 15 3.04 -2.98 -7.16
N TRP A 16 2.52 -2.96 -5.93
CA TRP A 16 1.81 -1.79 -5.40
C TRP A 16 2.70 -0.55 -5.31
N ALA A 17 3.96 -0.69 -4.89
CA ALA A 17 4.90 0.42 -4.85
C ALA A 17 5.07 1.06 -6.23
N VAL A 18 5.23 0.24 -7.28
CA VAL A 18 5.33 0.73 -8.66
C VAL A 18 4.02 1.34 -9.14
N ILE A 19 2.86 0.77 -8.78
CA ILE A 19 1.54 1.33 -9.15
C ILE A 19 1.34 2.71 -8.52
N PHE A 20 1.61 2.88 -7.23
CA PHE A 20 1.49 4.16 -6.53
C PHE A 20 2.49 5.19 -7.06
N ALA A 21 3.75 4.79 -7.28
CA ALA A 21 4.77 5.66 -7.86
C ALA A 21 4.40 6.10 -9.29
N ARG A 22 3.84 5.18 -10.09
CA ARG A 22 3.25 5.52 -11.39
C ARG A 22 2.06 6.47 -11.23
N GLY A 23 1.29 6.36 -10.16
CA GLY A 23 0.27 7.34 -9.78
C GLY A 23 0.81 8.70 -9.31
N GLY A 24 2.13 8.91 -9.26
CA GLY A 24 2.75 10.15 -8.76
C GLY A 24 2.84 10.26 -7.24
N TYR A 25 2.64 9.16 -6.50
CA TYR A 25 2.82 9.13 -5.05
C TYR A 25 4.28 8.98 -4.69
N ALA A 26 4.73 9.66 -3.64
CA ALA A 26 5.96 9.30 -2.96
C ALA A 26 5.71 8.04 -2.13
N VAL A 27 6.50 7.00 -2.36
CA VAL A 27 6.27 5.66 -1.80
C VAL A 27 7.34 5.31 -0.77
N LYS A 28 6.90 4.91 0.42
CA LYS A 28 7.76 4.31 1.45
C LYS A 28 7.51 2.82 1.54
N LEU A 29 8.52 2.02 1.23
CA LEU A 29 8.52 0.57 1.43
C LEU A 29 9.01 0.23 2.84
N TYR A 30 8.12 -0.29 3.66
CA TYR A 30 8.42 -0.81 4.98
C TYR A 30 8.37 -2.35 4.96
N ASP A 31 9.41 -2.98 5.51
CA ASP A 31 9.42 -4.39 5.86
C ASP A 31 10.21 -4.59 7.16
N ILE A 32 9.77 -5.52 7.99
CA ILE A 32 10.45 -5.86 9.24
C ILE A 32 11.78 -6.57 8.96
N ALA A 33 11.87 -7.31 7.85
CA ALA A 33 13.09 -7.95 7.41
C ALA A 33 13.95 -6.95 6.64
N LYS A 34 15.08 -6.56 7.23
CA LYS A 34 16.03 -5.60 6.64
C LYS A 34 16.47 -6.02 5.23
N GLU A 35 16.80 -7.29 5.05
CA GLU A 35 17.28 -7.83 3.77
C GLU A 35 16.19 -7.79 2.69
N ALA A 36 14.94 -8.01 3.07
CA ALA A 36 13.80 -7.92 2.14
C ALA A 36 13.58 -6.46 1.71
N ARG A 37 13.58 -5.53 2.67
CA ARG A 37 13.42 -4.10 2.43
C ARG A 37 14.53 -3.54 1.54
N ASP A 38 15.79 -3.84 1.87
CA ASP A 38 16.95 -3.28 1.16
C ASP A 38 17.00 -3.76 -0.31
N LYS A 39 16.58 -5.02 -0.57
CA LYS A 39 16.47 -5.56 -1.94
C LYS A 39 15.25 -5.04 -2.69
N ALA A 40 14.21 -4.60 -2.00
CA ALA A 40 12.94 -4.26 -2.63
C ALA A 40 13.02 -3.03 -3.53
N VAL A 41 13.81 -2.01 -3.17
CA VAL A 41 13.98 -0.80 -3.98
C VAL A 41 14.60 -1.15 -5.34
N VAL A 42 15.69 -1.93 -5.33
CA VAL A 42 16.34 -2.41 -6.56
C VAL A 42 15.36 -3.23 -7.40
N ALA A 43 14.62 -4.16 -6.77
CA ALA A 43 13.64 -4.96 -7.50
C ALA A 43 12.47 -4.14 -8.06
N CYS A 44 12.10 -3.01 -7.43
CA CYS A 44 11.12 -2.09 -8.00
C CYS A 44 11.69 -1.38 -9.23
N GLN A 45 12.97 -0.96 -9.20
CA GLN A 45 13.65 -0.35 -10.35
C GLN A 45 13.72 -1.32 -11.54
N GLU A 46 14.07 -2.59 -11.29
CA GLU A 46 14.05 -3.65 -12.29
C GLU A 46 12.64 -3.86 -12.87
N MET A 47 11.62 -3.87 -12.00
CA MET A 47 10.22 -3.97 -12.43
C MET A 47 9.82 -2.77 -13.31
N VAL A 48 10.20 -1.55 -12.94
CA VAL A 48 9.93 -0.33 -13.73
C VAL A 48 10.57 -0.43 -15.12
N GLY A 49 11.83 -0.86 -15.22
CA GLY A 49 12.50 -1.07 -16.51
C GLY A 49 11.79 -2.13 -17.37
N MET A 50 11.39 -3.26 -16.77
CA MET A 50 10.61 -4.29 -17.46
C MET A 50 9.24 -3.77 -17.96
N LEU A 51 8.57 -2.91 -17.18
CA LEU A 51 7.31 -2.30 -17.60
C LEU A 51 7.53 -1.28 -18.71
N GLU A 52 8.64 -0.54 -18.72
CA GLU A 52 8.99 0.39 -19.80
C GLU A 52 9.18 -0.35 -21.12
N GLU A 53 9.98 -1.42 -21.12
CA GLU A 53 10.22 -2.28 -22.30
C GLU A 53 8.93 -2.83 -22.89
N LYS A 54 7.91 -3.06 -22.05
CA LYS A 54 6.59 -3.57 -22.45
C LYS A 54 5.56 -2.48 -22.73
N GLY A 55 5.92 -1.19 -22.64
CA GLY A 55 4.99 -0.07 -22.81
C GLY A 55 3.94 0.08 -21.70
N LEU A 56 4.16 -0.53 -20.54
CA LEU A 56 3.22 -0.56 -19.40
C LEU A 56 3.47 0.55 -18.36
N LEU A 57 4.38 1.49 -18.65
CA LEU A 57 4.50 2.75 -17.91
C LEU A 57 3.55 3.84 -18.40
N PHE A 58 2.78 3.58 -19.47
CA PHE A 58 1.74 4.50 -19.98
C PHE A 58 2.25 5.93 -20.22
N GLY A 59 3.45 6.05 -20.81
CA GLY A 59 4.08 7.33 -21.16
C GLY A 59 4.87 7.99 -20.01
N GLN A 60 4.94 7.36 -18.84
CA GLN A 60 5.72 7.90 -17.72
C GLN A 60 7.21 7.61 -17.83
N ASN A 61 8.02 8.53 -17.31
CA ASN A 61 9.46 8.38 -17.29
C ASN A 61 9.89 7.36 -16.22
N PRO A 62 10.66 6.31 -16.57
CA PRO A 62 11.09 5.26 -15.64
C PRO A 62 11.94 5.80 -14.48
N LYS A 63 12.78 6.81 -14.71
CA LYS A 63 13.65 7.40 -13.70
C LYS A 63 12.82 8.19 -12.69
N THR A 64 11.81 8.91 -13.17
CA THR A 64 10.87 9.63 -12.31
C THR A 64 10.08 8.66 -11.42
N VAL A 65 9.51 7.59 -11.99
CA VAL A 65 8.78 6.57 -11.21
C VAL A 65 9.70 5.90 -10.19
N SER A 66 10.91 5.51 -10.60
CA SER A 66 11.88 4.86 -9.71
C SER A 66 12.32 5.76 -8.56
N ALA A 67 12.49 7.06 -8.80
CA ALA A 67 12.92 8.03 -7.79
C ALA A 67 11.87 8.30 -6.70
N LEU A 68 10.61 7.92 -6.93
CA LEU A 68 9.54 8.06 -5.95
C LEU A 68 9.51 6.92 -4.92
N ILE A 69 10.27 5.84 -5.12
CA ILE A 69 10.23 4.63 -4.28
C ILE A 69 11.46 4.59 -3.38
N GLU A 70 11.24 4.65 -2.07
CA GLU A 70 12.32 4.59 -1.07
C GLU A 70 12.00 3.58 0.02
N ALA A 71 13.04 2.94 0.57
CA ALA A 71 12.92 2.10 1.76
C ALA A 71 12.82 2.95 3.03
N GLU A 72 11.99 2.54 3.98
CA GLU A 72 11.89 3.18 5.30
C GLU A 72 11.91 2.10 6.40
N PRO A 73 12.94 2.07 7.27
CA PRO A 73 13.03 1.07 8.34
C PRO A 73 12.06 1.30 9.51
N SER A 74 11.50 2.50 9.67
CA SER A 74 10.60 2.85 10.77
C SER A 74 9.17 3.03 10.28
N LEU A 75 8.26 2.17 10.75
CA LEU A 75 6.84 2.27 10.42
C LEU A 75 6.27 3.64 10.83
N VAL A 76 6.62 4.13 12.02
CA VAL A 76 6.19 5.45 12.52
C VAL A 76 6.70 6.58 11.63
N ALA A 77 7.95 6.52 11.17
CA ALA A 77 8.49 7.53 10.27
C ALA A 77 7.79 7.49 8.90
N ALA A 78 7.52 6.29 8.37
CA ALA A 78 6.79 6.11 7.11
C ALA A 78 5.38 6.73 7.18
N LEU A 79 4.69 6.56 8.31
CA LEU A 79 3.31 6.96 8.52
C LEU A 79 3.10 8.43 8.89
N LYS A 80 4.16 9.19 9.18
CA LYS A 80 4.06 10.56 9.71
C LYS A 80 3.16 11.48 8.88
N ASP A 81 3.33 11.46 7.56
CA ASP A 81 2.54 12.26 6.63
C ASP A 81 1.90 11.38 5.53
N ALA A 82 1.68 10.10 5.81
CA ALA A 82 1.10 9.18 4.84
C ALA A 82 -0.36 9.55 4.55
N ASP A 83 -0.76 9.49 3.28
CA ASP A 83 -2.17 9.62 2.89
C ASP A 83 -2.82 8.24 2.77
N TYR A 84 -2.01 7.22 2.46
CA TYR A 84 -2.47 5.84 2.27
C TYR A 84 -1.46 4.81 2.77
N VAL A 85 -1.94 3.68 3.30
CA VAL A 85 -1.16 2.48 3.64
C VAL A 85 -1.71 1.28 2.88
N GLN A 86 -0.85 0.51 2.20
CA GLN A 86 -1.20 -0.78 1.61
C GLN A 86 -0.47 -1.91 2.33
N GLU A 87 -1.22 -2.78 3.01
CA GLU A 87 -0.68 -4.00 3.59
C GLU A 87 -0.57 -5.12 2.53
N CYS A 88 0.60 -5.74 2.48
CA CYS A 88 1.01 -6.73 1.48
C CYS A 88 1.78 -7.92 2.10
N VAL A 89 1.60 -8.18 3.39
CA VAL A 89 2.25 -9.29 4.10
C VAL A 89 1.59 -10.63 3.76
N PRO A 90 2.27 -11.77 4.02
CA PRO A 90 1.72 -13.10 3.75
C PRO A 90 0.32 -13.33 4.32
N GLU A 91 -0.43 -14.22 3.66
CA GLU A 91 -1.83 -14.53 3.94
C GLU A 91 -2.00 -15.41 5.20
N VAL A 92 -1.54 -14.88 6.34
CA VAL A 92 -1.55 -15.53 7.66
C VAL A 92 -2.27 -14.61 8.64
N LEU A 93 -3.43 -15.04 9.13
CA LEU A 93 -4.32 -14.21 9.96
C LEU A 93 -3.61 -13.61 11.19
N ALA A 94 -2.82 -14.41 11.89
CA ALA A 94 -2.07 -13.94 13.07
C ALA A 94 -1.05 -12.84 12.71
N LEU A 95 -0.42 -12.95 11.54
CA LEU A 95 0.52 -11.94 11.06
C LEU A 95 -0.22 -10.66 10.66
N LYS A 96 -1.34 -10.75 9.92
CA LYS A 96 -2.15 -9.58 9.56
C LYS A 96 -2.66 -8.84 10.78
N LYS A 97 -3.18 -9.55 11.80
CA LYS A 97 -3.56 -8.96 13.09
C LYS A 97 -2.42 -8.16 13.72
N LYS A 98 -1.22 -8.76 13.77
CA LYS A 98 -0.02 -8.10 14.31
C LYS A 98 0.35 -6.84 13.53
N VAL A 99 0.30 -6.91 12.20
CA VAL A 99 0.63 -5.79 11.31
C VAL A 99 -0.39 -4.66 11.45
N PHE A 100 -1.69 -4.97 11.41
CA PHE A 100 -2.75 -3.98 11.57
C PHE A 100 -2.70 -3.30 12.95
N ALA A 101 -2.42 -4.04 14.03
CA ALA A 101 -2.21 -3.44 15.34
C ALA A 101 -0.98 -2.52 15.38
N ALA A 102 0.12 -2.88 14.69
CA ALA A 102 1.31 -2.05 14.61
C ALA A 102 1.08 -0.77 13.79
N VAL A 103 0.34 -0.87 12.68
CA VAL A 103 -0.08 0.29 11.87
C VAL A 103 -1.00 1.19 12.68
N ASP A 104 -2.03 0.65 13.34
CA ASP A 104 -2.97 1.41 14.17
C ASP A 104 -2.27 2.18 15.31
N LYS A 105 -1.30 1.53 15.96
CA LYS A 105 -0.46 2.17 16.97
C LYS A 105 0.40 3.28 16.37
N ALA A 106 1.04 3.04 15.22
CA ALA A 106 1.86 4.04 14.55
C ALA A 106 1.03 5.25 14.09
N ILE A 107 -0.21 5.05 13.64
CA ILE A 107 -1.16 6.14 13.33
C ILE A 107 -1.41 7.01 14.57
N SER A 108 -1.67 6.37 15.71
CA SER A 108 -1.89 7.06 16.98
C SER A 108 -0.67 7.88 17.41
N GLU A 109 0.53 7.31 17.24
CA GLU A 109 1.79 7.97 17.59
C GLU A 109 2.10 9.16 16.69
N THR A 110 1.82 9.06 15.39
CA THR A 110 2.01 10.17 14.44
C THR A 110 0.86 11.18 14.47
N LYS A 111 -0.27 10.83 15.11
CA LYS A 111 -1.54 11.59 15.09
C LYS A 111 -2.07 11.79 13.66
N ASN A 112 -1.79 10.82 12.78
CA ASN A 112 -2.22 10.86 11.39
C ASN A 112 -3.55 10.14 11.22
N ASP A 113 -4.58 10.59 11.94
CA ASP A 113 -5.89 9.93 11.99
C ASP A 113 -6.62 9.94 10.63
N ARG A 114 -6.05 10.64 9.63
CA ARG A 114 -6.61 10.77 8.28
C ARG A 114 -6.22 9.67 7.29
N VAL A 115 -5.20 8.87 7.60
CA VAL A 115 -4.65 7.89 6.67
C VAL A 115 -5.64 6.75 6.38
N ILE A 116 -5.77 6.36 5.11
CA ILE A 116 -6.55 5.18 4.70
C ILE A 116 -5.67 3.94 4.77
N VAL A 117 -6.21 2.79 5.19
CA VAL A 117 -5.45 1.53 5.33
C VAL A 117 -6.11 0.43 4.50
N GLY A 118 -5.49 0.10 3.36
CA GLY A 118 -5.86 -1.02 2.50
C GLY A 118 -5.13 -2.30 2.86
N SER A 119 -5.76 -3.46 2.60
CA SER A 119 -5.10 -4.77 2.59
C SER A 119 -5.18 -5.39 1.21
N SER A 120 -4.10 -6.04 0.77
CA SER A 120 -4.04 -6.79 -0.49
C SER A 120 -4.56 -8.22 -0.37
N THR A 121 -5.18 -8.59 0.76
CA THR A 121 -5.72 -9.95 0.97
C THR A 121 -6.72 -10.32 -0.12
N SER A 122 -6.68 -11.59 -0.54
CA SER A 122 -7.58 -12.12 -1.57
C SER A 122 -8.70 -12.97 -0.97
N ASN A 123 -8.58 -13.42 0.29
CA ASN A 123 -9.51 -14.38 0.88
C ASN A 123 -9.93 -14.10 2.33
N MET A 124 -9.43 -13.04 2.97
CA MET A 124 -9.80 -12.68 4.33
C MET A 124 -10.63 -11.40 4.35
N ALA A 125 -11.80 -11.44 5.01
CA ALA A 125 -12.50 -10.22 5.33
C ALA A 125 -11.66 -9.36 6.28
N ILE A 126 -11.58 -8.04 6.03
CA ILE A 126 -10.77 -7.13 6.86
C ILE A 126 -11.22 -7.09 8.32
N SER A 127 -12.50 -7.38 8.59
CA SER A 127 -13.03 -7.53 9.95
C SER A 127 -12.33 -8.63 10.76
N LEU A 128 -11.70 -9.63 10.12
CA LEU A 128 -10.99 -10.68 10.84
C LEU A 128 -9.71 -10.18 11.52
N PHE A 129 -9.11 -9.08 11.04
CA PHE A 129 -7.81 -8.61 11.52
C PHE A 129 -7.74 -7.12 11.89
N ALA A 130 -8.72 -6.30 11.49
CA ALA A 130 -8.79 -4.89 11.85
C ALA A 130 -9.86 -4.56 12.91
N ASN A 131 -10.67 -5.53 13.37
CA ASN A 131 -11.80 -5.24 14.27
C ASN A 131 -11.42 -4.60 15.62
N GLU A 132 -10.23 -4.90 16.12
CA GLU A 132 -9.72 -4.36 17.39
C GLU A 132 -8.92 -3.05 17.20
N CYS A 133 -8.72 -2.59 15.96
CA CYS A 133 -8.02 -1.35 15.67
C CYS A 133 -8.88 -0.14 16.02
N THR A 134 -8.25 0.90 16.56
CA THR A 134 -8.89 2.18 16.88
C THR A 134 -9.33 2.89 15.60
N HIS A 135 -8.48 2.88 14.58
CA HIS A 135 -8.71 3.56 13.29
C HIS A 135 -9.41 2.67 12.26
N LYS A 136 -10.07 1.58 12.70
CA LYS A 136 -10.76 0.65 11.80
C LYS A 136 -11.77 1.29 10.83
N PRO A 137 -12.43 2.44 11.10
CA PRO A 137 -13.27 3.08 10.09
C PRO A 137 -12.53 3.48 8.81
N ARG A 138 -11.19 3.55 8.83
CA ARG A 138 -10.33 3.85 7.69
C ARG A 138 -9.84 2.61 6.95
N CYS A 139 -10.19 1.42 7.42
CA CYS A 139 -9.67 0.16 6.92
C CYS A 139 -10.61 -0.46 5.89
N LEU A 140 -10.06 -0.93 4.77
CA LEU A 140 -10.76 -1.71 3.76
C LEU A 140 -9.83 -2.72 3.08
N VAL A 141 -10.38 -3.70 2.34
CA VAL A 141 -9.58 -4.49 1.40
C VAL A 141 -9.46 -3.70 0.09
N CYS A 142 -8.26 -3.65 -0.46
CA CYS A 142 -7.95 -3.12 -1.78
C CYS A 142 -7.17 -4.19 -2.52
N HIS A 143 -7.91 -5.07 -3.21
CA HIS A 143 -7.37 -6.26 -3.86
C HIS A 143 -7.09 -5.98 -5.35
N PRO A 144 -5.84 -6.08 -5.83
CA PRO A 144 -5.56 -5.85 -7.24
C PRO A 144 -5.91 -7.09 -8.08
N VAL A 145 -6.38 -6.88 -9.31
CA VAL A 145 -6.49 -7.97 -10.29
C VAL A 145 -5.10 -8.35 -10.82
N ASN A 146 -4.82 -9.65 -10.92
CA ASN A 146 -3.49 -10.16 -11.29
C ASN A 146 -3.31 -10.23 -12.82
N PRO A 147 -2.22 -9.68 -13.41
CA PRO A 147 -1.11 -9.00 -12.75
C PRO A 147 -1.38 -7.51 -12.42
N PRO A 148 -1.10 -7.07 -11.17
CA PRO A 148 -1.47 -5.74 -10.65
C PRO A 148 -0.99 -4.58 -11.52
N PHE A 149 0.20 -4.72 -12.11
CA PHE A 149 0.84 -3.66 -12.88
C PHE A 149 0.24 -3.48 -14.29
N ALA A 150 -0.46 -4.50 -14.81
CA ALA A 150 -1.01 -4.50 -16.16
C ALA A 150 -2.53 -4.29 -16.19
N ILE A 151 -3.26 -4.75 -15.16
CA ILE A 151 -4.72 -4.63 -15.10
C ILE A 151 -5.08 -3.50 -14.11
N PRO A 152 -5.60 -2.35 -14.57
CA PRO A 152 -5.89 -1.20 -13.73
C PRO A 152 -7.23 -1.35 -13.00
N ILE A 153 -7.43 -2.48 -12.32
CA ILE A 153 -8.64 -2.77 -11.55
C ILE A 153 -8.23 -3.13 -10.12
N VAL A 154 -8.87 -2.45 -9.17
CA VAL A 154 -8.75 -2.71 -7.73
C VAL A 154 -10.15 -2.96 -7.19
N GLU A 155 -10.34 -4.12 -6.59
CA GLU A 155 -11.57 -4.46 -5.88
C GLU A 155 -11.50 -3.88 -4.46
N MET A 156 -12.35 -2.89 -4.19
CA MET A 156 -12.48 -2.24 -2.89
C MET A 156 -13.60 -2.93 -2.09
N ILE A 157 -13.27 -3.49 -0.93
CA ILE A 157 -14.22 -4.25 -0.10
C ILE A 157 -14.23 -3.66 1.31
N PRO A 158 -15.23 -2.83 1.66
CA PRO A 158 -15.38 -2.29 3.01
C PRO A 158 -15.88 -3.35 3.99
N ALA A 159 -15.66 -3.12 5.28
CA ALA A 159 -16.35 -3.82 6.37
C ALA A 159 -17.48 -2.93 6.93
N SER A 160 -18.33 -3.49 7.80
CA SER A 160 -19.44 -2.76 8.42
C SER A 160 -19.01 -1.55 9.26
N PHE A 161 -17.77 -1.53 9.76
CA PHE A 161 -17.22 -0.40 10.49
C PHE A 161 -16.55 0.64 9.58
N THR A 162 -16.30 0.33 8.30
CA THR A 162 -15.60 1.22 7.38
C THR A 162 -16.49 2.43 7.11
N ASP A 163 -15.95 3.63 7.32
CA ASP A 163 -16.66 4.88 7.04
C ASP A 163 -17.00 4.93 5.54
N PRO A 164 -18.27 5.11 5.15
CA PRO A 164 -18.67 5.19 3.75
C PRO A 164 -17.86 6.19 2.94
N LYS A 165 -17.39 7.30 3.55
CA LYS A 165 -16.58 8.32 2.89
C LYS A 165 -15.23 7.80 2.40
N VAL A 166 -14.68 6.76 3.06
CA VAL A 166 -13.43 6.12 2.62
C VAL A 166 -13.61 5.42 1.26
N ASN A 167 -14.83 4.97 0.96
CA ASN A 167 -15.16 4.33 -0.31
C ASN A 167 -15.57 5.35 -1.41
N GLU A 168 -15.92 6.59 -1.02
CA GLU A 168 -16.33 7.67 -1.94
C GLU A 168 -15.14 8.46 -2.52
N TYR A 169 -13.96 8.40 -1.88
CA TYR A 169 -12.75 9.17 -2.22
C TYR A 169 -12.20 8.98 -3.66
N HIS A 170 -12.83 8.14 -4.50
CA HIS A 170 -12.33 7.81 -5.84
C HIS A 170 -13.34 8.00 -6.99
N ASN A 171 -14.57 8.47 -6.75
CA ASN A 171 -15.51 8.73 -7.84
C ASN A 171 -15.33 10.10 -8.52
N ASP A 172 -14.67 11.07 -7.88
CA ASP A 172 -14.59 12.45 -8.41
C ASP A 172 -13.28 12.76 -9.18
N GLU A 173 -12.25 11.90 -9.12
CA GLU A 173 -10.95 12.16 -9.77
C GLU A 173 -10.70 11.32 -11.05
N PHE A 174 -11.66 10.49 -11.47
CA PHE A 174 -11.55 9.64 -12.66
C PHE A 174 -12.68 9.80 -13.69
N THR A 175 -13.45 10.89 -13.61
CA THR A 175 -14.34 11.37 -14.70
C THR A 175 -13.74 12.54 -15.44
#